data_AF-A0A3E3EA46-F1
#
_entry.id   AF-A0A3E3EA46-F1
#
_cell.length_a   1.000
_cell.length_b   1.000
_cell.length_c   1.000
_cell.angle_alpha   90.00
_cell.angle_beta   90.00
_cell.angle_gamma   90.00
#
_symmetry.space_group_name_H-M   'P 1'
#
loop_
_entity.id
_entity.type
_entity.pdbx_description
1 polymer ?
#
loop_
_entity_poly.entity_id
_entity_poly.type
_entity_poly.pdbx_seq_one_letter_code
_entity_poly.pdbx_strand_id
1 'polypeptide(L)'
;MISRDSTEIKASKKMLYLSILCISLILLAVIISYTPLIRIYWINWLDLLILSNTVNLIIISLVLAIIYRIEVKIIQKKIDDFNNKLGGK
;
A
#
# COMPACT_ATOMS: atom_id res chain seq x y z
N MET A 1 -8.86 -32.74 -17.55
CA MET A 1 -9.21 -31.38 -17.13
C MET A 1 -7.95 -30.75 -16.58
N ILE A 2 -7.19 -30.05 -17.43
CA ILE A 2 -5.89 -29.47 -17.06
C ILE A 2 -6.17 -28.34 -16.09
N SER A 3 -5.72 -28.54 -14.84
CA SER A 3 -5.60 -27.53 -13.81
C SER A 3 -4.77 -26.38 -14.38
N ARG A 4 -5.46 -25.37 -14.88
CA ARG A 4 -4.93 -24.03 -14.97
C ARG A 4 -4.81 -23.56 -13.52
N ASP A 5 -3.74 -24.03 -12.86
CA ASP A 5 -3.09 -23.25 -11.83
C ASP A 5 -2.74 -21.94 -12.54
N SER A 6 -3.70 -21.02 -12.51
CA SER A 6 -3.43 -19.61 -12.64
C SER A 6 -2.31 -19.38 -11.66
N THR A 7 -1.10 -19.28 -12.19
CA THR A 7 0.02 -18.64 -11.52
C THR A 7 -0.51 -17.27 -11.17
N GLU A 8 -1.15 -17.21 -9.99
CA GLU A 8 -1.53 -15.99 -9.32
C GLU A 8 -0.21 -15.29 -9.18
N ILE A 9 0.04 -14.42 -10.13
CA ILE A 9 1.05 -13.41 -10.04
C ILE A 9 0.51 -12.49 -8.96
N LYS A 10 0.79 -12.95 -7.75
CA LYS A 10 0.41 -12.36 -6.50
C LYS A 10 1.37 -11.19 -6.35
N ALA A 11 1.16 -10.17 -7.19
CA ALA A 11 1.79 -8.86 -7.04
C ALA A 11 1.71 -8.55 -5.54
N SER A 12 2.87 -8.32 -4.92
CA SER A 12 3.02 -8.36 -3.48
C SER A 12 2.03 -7.41 -2.82
N LYS A 13 0.90 -7.95 -2.34
CA LYS A 13 -0.18 -7.17 -1.74
C LYS A 13 0.28 -6.44 -0.47
N LYS A 14 1.49 -6.74 0.01
CA LYS A 14 2.15 -6.10 1.14
C LYS A 14 2.26 -4.58 0.97
N MET A 15 2.61 -4.08 -0.22
CA MET A 15 2.71 -2.63 -0.44
C MET A 15 1.33 -1.95 -0.42
N LEU A 16 0.32 -2.61 -0.97
CA LEU A 16 -1.06 -2.13 -0.95
C LEU A 16 -1.62 -2.11 0.48
N TYR A 17 -1.37 -3.17 1.25
CA TYR A 17 -1.75 -3.27 2.65
C TYR A 17 -1.05 -2.20 3.51
N LEU A 18 0.25 -1.95 3.26
CA LEU A 18 1.00 -0.90 3.97
C LEU A 18 0.44 0.50 3.68
N SER A 19 0.05 0.77 2.43
CA SER A 19 -0.58 2.04 2.05
C SER A 19 -1.94 2.23 2.73
N ILE A 20 -2.77 1.18 2.74
CA ILE A 20 -4.06 1.17 3.46
C ILE A 20 -3.87 1.40 4.96
N LEU A 21 -2.87 0.75 5.56
CA LEU A 21 -2.54 0.90 6.96
C LEU A 21 -2.11 2.34 7.28
N CYS A 22 -1.33 2.97 6.39
CA CYS A 22 -0.93 4.36 6.50
C CYS A 22 -2.14 5.32 6.51
N ILE A 23 -3.09 5.11 5.59
CA ILE A 23 -4.31 5.91 5.49
C ILE A 23 -5.20 5.70 6.74
N SER A 24 -5.32 4.46 7.21
CA SER A 24 -6.08 4.13 8.42
C SER A 24 -5.53 4.80 9.68
N LEU A 25 -4.20 4.85 9.82
CA LEU A 25 -3.51 5.55 10.91
C LEU A 25 -3.83 7.04 10.93
N ILE A 26 -3.85 7.70 9.76
CA ILE A 26 -4.20 9.13 9.66
C ILE A 26 -5.65 9.35 10.10
N LEU A 27 -6.58 8.52 9.63
CA LEU A 27 -8.00 8.64 10.02
C LEU A 27 -8.21 8.46 11.51
N LEU A 28 -7.54 7.48 12.13
CA LEU A 28 -7.61 7.25 13.57
C LEU A 28 -7.04 8.43 14.36
N ALA A 29 -5.90 8.98 13.95
CA ALA A 29 -5.33 10.17 14.56
C ALA A 29 -6.34 11.35 14.55
N VAL A 30 -6.92 11.64 13.38
CA VAL A 30 -7.94 12.69 13.26
C VAL A 30 -9.13 12.46 14.22
N ILE A 31 -9.66 11.24 14.30
CA ILE A 31 -10.77 10.91 15.21
C ILE A 31 -10.38 11.12 16.68
N ILE A 32 -9.17 10.67 17.06
CA ILE A 32 -8.66 10.81 18.43
C ILE A 32 -8.50 12.30 18.79
N SER A 33 -8.08 13.13 17.84
CA SER A 33 -7.94 14.59 17.99
C SER A 33 -9.24 15.28 18.39
N TYR A 34 -10.38 14.82 17.85
CA TYR A 34 -11.72 15.34 18.21
C TYR A 34 -12.28 14.78 19.52
N THR A 35 -11.61 13.79 20.12
CA THR A 35 -12.08 13.08 21.31
C THR A 35 -11.35 13.58 22.55
N PRO A 36 -11.95 13.58 23.76
CA PRO A 36 -11.25 13.96 25.01
C PRO A 36 -10.01 13.12 25.34
N LEU A 37 -9.77 12.02 24.60
CA LEU A 37 -8.54 11.22 24.66
C LEU A 37 -7.28 12.07 24.39
N ILE A 38 -7.40 13.19 23.67
CA ILE A 38 -6.29 14.13 23.45
C ILE A 38 -5.76 14.76 24.75
N ARG A 39 -6.52 14.72 25.86
CA ARG A 39 -6.04 15.19 27.16
C ARG A 39 -4.95 14.30 27.76
N ILE A 40 -4.80 13.07 27.27
CA ILE A 40 -3.72 12.17 27.69
C ILE A 40 -2.45 12.61 26.95
N TYR A 41 -1.43 13.01 27.70
CA TYR A 41 -0.20 13.60 27.15
C TYR A 41 0.49 12.70 26.11
N TRP A 42 0.56 11.39 26.37
CA TRP A 42 1.13 10.41 25.44
C TRP A 42 0.35 10.31 24.13
N ILE A 43 -0.98 10.38 24.21
CA ILE A 43 -1.86 10.32 23.04
C ILE A 43 -1.71 11.61 22.23
N ASN A 44 -1.70 12.77 22.87
CA ASN A 44 -1.49 14.07 22.22
C ASN A 44 -0.16 14.16 21.49
N TRP A 45 0.93 13.67 22.11
CA TRP A 45 2.24 13.68 21.50
C TRP A 45 2.29 12.81 20.23
N LEU A 46 1.67 11.63 20.28
CA LEU A 46 1.58 10.71 19.14
C LEU A 46 0.69 11.29 18.03
N ASP A 47 -0.45 11.89 18.41
CA ASP A 47 -1.37 12.54 17.47
C ASP A 47 -0.71 13.73 16.75
N LEU A 48 0.02 14.57 17.49
CA LEU A 48 0.81 15.68 16.93
C LEU A 48 1.89 15.21 15.96
N LEU A 49 2.58 14.10 16.25
CA LEU A 49 3.57 13.53 15.33
C LEU A 49 2.92 13.07 14.03
N ILE A 50 1.75 12.43 14.08
CA ILE A 50 1.03 11.97 12.90
C ILE A 50 0.47 13.16 12.10
N LEU A 51 -0.20 14.11 12.77
CA LEU A 51 -0.77 15.31 12.16
C LEU A 51 0.31 16.18 11.50
N SER A 52 1.41 16.45 12.18
CA SER A 52 2.54 17.22 11.63
C SER A 52 3.19 16.56 10.41
N ASN A 53 3.18 15.23 10.35
CA ASN A 53 3.74 14.45 9.23
C ASN A 53 2.69 13.93 8.24
N THR A 54 1.44 14.41 8.32
CA THR A 54 0.35 13.90 7.47
C THR A 54 0.66 14.07 5.98
N VAL A 55 1.25 15.20 5.57
CA VAL A 55 1.68 15.42 4.18
C VAL A 55 2.74 14.40 3.76
N ASN A 56 3.72 14.11 4.62
CA ASN A 56 4.74 13.10 4.35
C ASN A 56 4.13 11.70 4.22
N LEU A 57 3.19 11.34 5.09
CA LEU A 57 2.48 10.05 5.03
C LEU A 57 1.65 9.90 3.74
N ILE A 58 0.98 10.98 3.30
CA ILE A 58 0.26 11.01 2.02
C ILE A 58 1.23 10.80 0.85
N ILE A 59 2.36 11.50 0.84
CA ILE A 59 3.38 11.35 -0.22
C ILE A 59 3.91 9.92 -0.24
N ILE A 60 4.23 9.33 0.92
CA ILE A 60 4.69 7.94 1.02
C ILE A 60 3.64 6.97 0.48
N SER A 61 2.37 7.16 0.82
CA SER A 61 1.25 6.36 0.30
C SER A 61 1.16 6.44 -1.23
N LEU A 62 1.32 7.63 -1.80
CA LEU A 62 1.26 7.89 -3.24
C LEU A 62 2.46 7.25 -3.97
N VAL A 63 3.66 7.38 -3.41
CA VAL A 63 4.88 6.71 -3.91
C VAL A 63 4.71 5.19 -3.88
N LEU A 64 4.19 4.63 -2.79
CA LEU A 64 3.90 3.19 -2.70
C LEU A 64 2.92 2.72 -3.77
N ALA A 65 1.88 3.51 -4.04
CA ALA A 65 0.91 3.19 -5.09
C ALA A 65 1.54 3.18 -6.49
N ILE A 66 2.45 4.13 -6.77
CA ILE A 66 3.21 4.18 -8.03
C ILE A 66 4.14 2.97 -8.15
N ILE A 67 4.90 2.66 -7.09
CA ILE A 67 5.81 1.50 -7.07
C ILE A 67 5.01 0.21 -7.33
N TYR A 68 3.87 0.04 -6.67
CA TYR A 68 3.00 -1.12 -6.91
C TYR A 68 2.55 -1.21 -8.37
N ARG A 69 2.15 -0.09 -9.00
CA ARG A 69 1.80 -0.06 -10.43
C ARG A 69 2.97 -0.46 -11.33
N ILE A 70 4.19 -0.05 -10.98
CA ILE A 70 5.41 -0.41 -11.71
C ILE A 70 5.68 -1.90 -11.55
N GLU A 71 5.61 -2.44 -10.32
CA GLU A 71 5.80 -3.87 -10.05
C GLU A 71 4.82 -4.71 -10.87
N VAL A 72 3.53 -4.36 -10.89
CA VAL A 72 2.52 -5.06 -11.69
C VAL A 72 2.89 -5.05 -13.18
N LYS A 73 3.29 -3.90 -13.73
CA LYS A 73 3.71 -3.79 -15.14
C LYS A 73 4.96 -4.63 -15.44
N ILE A 74 5.94 -4.65 -14.52
CA ILE A 74 7.16 -5.45 -14.67
C ILE A 74 6.82 -6.93 -14.68
N ILE A 75 5.95 -7.39 -13.76
CA ILE A 75 5.59 -8.80 -13.73
C ILE A 75 4.81 -9.16 -14.99
N GLN A 76 3.88 -8.31 -15.46
CA GLN A 76 3.13 -8.54 -16.69
C GLN A 76 4.07 -8.66 -17.91
N LYS A 77 5.06 -7.77 -18.04
CA LYS A 77 6.10 -7.88 -19.07
C LYS A 77 6.91 -9.18 -18.97
N LYS A 78 7.20 -9.66 -17.76
CA LYS A 78 7.89 -10.95 -17.58
C LYS A 78 7.03 -12.12 -18.04
N ILE A 79 5.71 -12.10 -17.82
CA ILE A 79 4.80 -13.14 -18.33
C ILE A 79 4.80 -13.12 -19.86
N ASP A 80 4.64 -11.93 -20.45
CA ASP A 80 4.53 -11.78 -21.91
C ASP A 80 5.82 -12.24 -22.61
N ASP A 81 6.99 -11.90 -22.06
CA ASP A 81 8.29 -12.37 -22.57
C ASP A 81 8.44 -13.90 -22.44
N PHE A 82 7.95 -14.47 -21.33
CA PHE A 82 7.96 -15.92 -21.11
C PHE A 82 7.01 -16.66 -22.07
N ASN A 83 5.83 -16.10 -22.32
CA ASN A 83 4.84 -16.65 -23.26
C ASN A 83 5.32 -16.57 -24.72
N ASN A 84 5.99 -15.48 -25.10
CA ASN A 84 6.63 -15.35 -26.42
C ASN A 84 7.78 -16.34 -26.61
N LYS A 85 8.60 -16.58 -25.57
CA LYS A 85 9.70 -17.56 -25.64
C LYS A 85 9.24 -19.02 -25.67
N LEU A 86 8.07 -19.32 -25.11
CA LEU A 86 7.49 -20.67 -25.10
C LEU A 86 6.72 -21.03 -26.39
N GLY A 87 6.71 -20.16 -27.40
CA GLY A 87 6.11 -20.47 -28.71
C GLY A 87 4.59 -20.32 -28.74
N GLY A 88 4.07 -19.23 -28.16
CA GLY A 88 2.75 -18.75 -28.56
C GLY A 88 2.77 -18.43 -30.06
N LYS A 89 1.90 -19.10 -30.82
CA LYS A 89 1.71 -18.98 -32.28
C LYS A 89 2.10 -17.64 -32.90
#